data_AF-A0A413BHZ2-F1
#
_entry.id   AF-A0A413BHZ2-F1
#
_cell.length_a   1.000
_cell.length_b   1.000
_cell.length_c   1.000
_cell.angle_alpha   90.00
_cell.angle_beta   90.00
_cell.angle_gamma   90.00
#
_symmetry.space_group_name_H-M   'P 1'
#
loop_
_entity.id
_entity.type
_entity.pdbx_description
1 polymer ?
#
loop_
_entity_poly.entity_id
_entity_poly.type
_entity_poly.pdbx_seq_one_letter_code
_entity_poly.pdbx_strand_id
1 'polypeptide(L)' 'MFFAVLSGVVFFAAYAPVMIGNKMIDALIYSVTYNGSYLAVEEIITIIVISIPPVKKALDYVKQMANSR' A
#
# COMPACT_ATOMS: atom_id res chain seq x y z
N MET A 1 -1.40 1.14 -7.41
CA MET A 1 -0.90 2.50 -7.10
C MET A 1 -1.55 3.60 -7.96
N PHE A 2 -1.63 3.47 -9.29
CA PHE A 2 -2.19 4.51 -10.18
C PHE A 2 -3.56 5.06 -9.76
N PHE A 3 -4.58 4.20 -9.57
CA PHE A 3 -5.92 4.66 -9.19
C PHE A 3 -6.01 5.21 -7.77
N ALA A 4 -5.16 4.73 -6.85
CA ALA A 4 -5.09 5.26 -5.49
C ALA A 4 -4.52 6.69 -5.48
N VAL A 5 -3.49 6.94 -6.30
CA VAL A 5 -2.94 8.28 -6.51
C VAL A 5 -3.94 9.18 -7.23
N LEU A 6 -4.55 8.71 -8.33
CA LEU A 6 -5.52 9.50 -9.09
C LEU A 6 -6.74 9.89 -8.23
N SER A 7 -7.29 8.96 -7.45
CA SER A 7 -8.40 9.25 -6.54
C SER A 7 -7.98 10.22 -5.43
N GLY A 8 -6.77 10.08 -4.90
CA GLY A 8 -6.23 11.03 -3.91
C GLY A 8 -6.09 12.46 -4.46
N VAL A 9 -5.67 12.61 -5.72
CA VAL A 9 -5.60 13.92 -6.38
C VAL A 9 -7.00 14.48 -6.67
N VAL A 10 -7.93 13.68 -7.20
CA VAL A 10 -9.25 14.17 -7.64
C VAL A 10 -10.18 14.46 -6.45
N PHE A 11 -10.17 13.62 -5.42
CA PHE A 11 -11.16 13.69 -4.33
C PHE A 11 -10.59 14.18 -3.00
N PHE A 12 -9.27 14.08 -2.80
CA PHE A 12 -8.64 14.33 -1.50
C PHE A 12 -7.58 15.44 -1.52
N ALA A 13 -7.42 16.16 -2.63
CA ALA A 13 -6.51 17.30 -2.73
C ALA A 13 -6.74 18.37 -1.65
N ALA A 14 -7.98 18.58 -1.21
CA ALA A 14 -8.32 19.54 -0.15
C ALA A 14 -7.72 19.18 1.22
N TYR A 15 -7.32 17.92 1.43
CA TYR A 15 -6.64 17.45 2.64
C TYR A 15 -5.12 17.52 2.52
N ALA A 16 -4.58 17.84 1.32
CA ALA A 16 -3.16 18.14 1.20
C ALA A 16 -2.88 19.36 2.09
N PRO A 17 -1.95 19.26 3.06
CA PRO A 17 -1.69 20.34 3.98
C PRO A 17 -1.32 21.58 3.17
N VAL A 18 -2.14 22.63 3.32
CA VAL A 18 -1.81 23.96 2.83
C VAL A 18 -0.64 24.42 3.69
N MET A 19 0.56 24.12 3.19
CA MET A 19 1.90 24.36 3.74
C MET A 19 2.50 23.29 4.67
N ILE A 20 3.59 22.66 4.21
CA ILE A 20 4.64 22.12 5.10
C ILE A 20 5.79 23.14 5.08
N GLY A 21 5.97 23.86 6.18
CA GLY A 21 6.88 25.01 6.23
C GLY A 21 6.34 26.18 5.40
N ASN A 22 7.15 26.70 4.45
CA ASN A 22 6.76 27.78 3.54
C ASN A 22 6.41 27.27 2.12
N LYS A 23 6.20 25.96 1.94
CA LYS A 23 5.95 25.35 0.63
C LYS A 23 4.54 24.77 0.57
N MET A 24 3.76 25.24 -0.40
CA MET A 24 2.51 24.60 -0.81
C MET A 24 2.83 23.20 -1.36
N ILE A 25 2.19 22.17 -0.81
CA ILE A 25 2.37 20.81 -1.31
C ILE A 25 1.39 20.57 -2.45
N ASP A 26 1.94 20.16 -3.59
CA ASP A 26 1.15 19.74 -4.74
C ASP A 26 0.30 18.51 -4.37
N ALA A 27 -0.97 18.52 -4.78
CA ALA A 27 -1.91 17.43 -4.49
C ALA A 27 -1.40 16.07 -4.98
N LEU A 28 -0.62 16.04 -6.07
CA LEU A 28 0.03 14.83 -6.56
C LEU A 28 1.08 14.31 -5.58
N ILE A 29 1.93 15.18 -5.04
CA ILE A 29 2.96 14.79 -4.06
C ILE A 29 2.29 14.26 -2.79
N TYR A 30 1.29 14.98 -2.27
CA TYR A 30 0.53 14.51 -1.11
C TYR A 30 -0.08 13.13 -1.37
N SER A 31 -0.76 12.95 -2.51
CA SER A 31 -1.44 11.71 -2.82
C SER A 31 -0.46 10.54 -3.03
N VAL A 32 0.66 10.77 -3.72
CA VAL A 32 1.70 9.75 -3.91
C VAL A 32 2.32 9.34 -2.59
N THR A 33 2.72 10.30 -1.76
CA THR A 33 3.35 10.01 -0.47
C THR A 33 2.35 9.34 0.48
N TYR A 34 1.13 9.85 0.59
CA TYR A 34 0.11 9.27 1.49
C TYR A 34 -0.23 7.82 1.12
N ASN A 35 -0.62 7.58 -0.15
CA ASN A 35 -0.97 6.25 -0.62
C ASN A 35 0.25 5.32 -0.67
N GLY A 36 1.42 5.85 -1.05
CA GLY A 36 2.67 5.09 -1.12
C GLY A 36 3.14 4.64 0.26
N SER A 37 3.11 5.53 1.25
CA SER A 37 3.48 5.19 2.63
C SER A 37 2.53 4.16 3.24
N TYR A 38 1.22 4.30 3.01
CA TYR A 38 0.24 3.32 3.47
C TYR A 38 0.51 1.93 2.87
N LEU A 39 0.65 1.86 1.54
CA LEU A 39 0.89 0.59 0.84
C LEU A 39 2.24 -0.03 1.22
N ALA A 40 3.30 0.77 1.41
CA ALA A 40 4.60 0.28 1.80
C ALA A 40 4.57 -0.40 3.19
N VAL A 41 3.86 0.20 4.15
CA VAL A 41 3.68 -0.40 5.47
C VAL A 41 2.86 -1.70 5.38
N GLU A 42 1.77 -1.68 4.61
CA GLU A 42 0.94 -2.87 4.38
C GLU A 42 1.74 -4.00 3.72
N GLU A 43 2.56 -3.69 2.72
CA GLU A 43 3.42 -4.64 2.03
C GLU A 43 4.42 -5.28 3.00
N ILE A 44 5.11 -4.48 3.82
CA ILE A 44 6.06 -4.98 4.82
C ILE A 44 5.36 -5.92 5.80
N ILE A 45 4.21 -5.52 6.34
CA ILE A 45 3.44 -6.36 7.28
C ILE A 45 3.00 -7.65 6.59
N THR A 46 2.53 -7.57 5.34
CA THR A 46 2.12 -8.73 4.55
C THR A 46 3.28 -9.71 4.37
N ILE A 47 4.46 -9.23 3.97
CA ILE A 47 5.67 -10.05 3.81
C ILE A 47 6.03 -10.74 5.13
N ILE A 48 5.99 -10.01 6.25
CA ILE A 48 6.24 -10.59 7.57
C ILE A 48 5.24 -11.71 7.86
N VAL A 49 3.94 -11.45 7.70
CA VAL A 49 2.87 -12.43 7.99
C VAL A 49 3.01 -13.68 7.13
N ILE A 50 3.21 -13.56 5.81
CA ILE A 50 3.36 -14.75 4.95
C ILE A 50 4.67 -15.51 5.21
N SER A 51 5.67 -14.84 5.78
CA SER A 51 6.96 -15.45 6.15
C SER A 51 6.90 -16.20 7.49
N ILE A 52 5.85 -16.01 8.30
CA ILE A 52 5.65 -16.75 9.55
C ILE A 52 5.52 -18.25 9.22
N PRO A 53 6.32 -19.14 9.85
CA PRO A 53 6.39 -20.54 9.45
C PRO A 53 5.04 -21.28 9.40
N PRO A 54 4.10 -21.09 10.35
CA PRO A 54 2.73 -21.58 10.24
C PRO A 54 2.00 -21.14 8.96
N VAL A 55 2.06 -19.85 8.61
CA VAL A 55 1.35 -19.28 7.45
C VAL A 55 1.96 -19.80 6.16
N LYS A 56 3.29 -19.80 6.07
CA LYS A 56 4.00 -20.34 4.92
C LYS A 56 3.66 -21.81 4.66
N LYS A 57 3.67 -22.65 5.71
CA LYS A 57 3.30 -24.07 5.60
C LYS A 57 1.87 -24.27 5.12
N ALA A 58 0.93 -23.44 5.60
CA ALA A 58 -0.46 -23.50 5.16
C ALA A 58 -0.58 -23.14 3.66
N LEU A 59 0.10 -22.09 3.21
CA LEU A 59 0.13 -21.71 1.79
C LEU A 59 0.76 -22.80 0.91
N ASP A 60 1.87 -23.40 1.36
CA ASP A 60 2.52 -24.51 0.66
C ASP A 60 1.61 -25.74 0.53
N TYR A 61 0.85 -26.05 1.59
CA TYR A 61 -0.14 -27.13 1.56
C TYR A 61 -1.25 -26.86 0.54
N VAL A 62 -1.82 -25.65 0.52
CA VAL A 62 -2.83 -25.24 -0.46
C VAL A 62 -2.27 -25.31 -1.89
N LYS A 63 -1.03 -24.88 -2.08
CA LYS A 63 -0.34 -24.97 -3.37
C LYS A 63 -0.17 -26.41 -3.84
N GLN A 64 0.11 -27.35 -2.95
CA GLN A 64 0.17 -28.78 -3.31
C GLN A 64 -1.20 -29.29 -3.75
N MET A 65 -2.25 -29.03 -2.97
CA MET A 65 -3.62 -29.45 -3.31
C MET A 65 -4.08 -28.93 -4.68
N ALA A 66 -3.71 -27.71 -5.06
CA ALA A 66 -4.05 -27.14 -6.36
C ALA A 66 -3.31 -27.83 -7.53
N ASN A 67 -2.10 -28.34 -7.30
CA ASN A 67 -1.24 -28.94 -8.32
C ASN A 67 -1.32 -30.48 -8.39
N SER A 68 -1.93 -31.15 -7.40
CA SER A 68 -2.08 -32.62 -7.37
C SER A 68 -3.27 -33.13 -8.21
N ARG A 69 -3.64 -32.44 -9.29
CA ARG A 69 -4.69 -32.86 -10.23
C ARG A 69 -4.11 -33.45 -11.49
#